data_AF-A0A956S101-F1
#
_entry.id   AF-A0A956S101-F1
#
_cell.length_a   1.000
_cell.length_b   1.000
_cell.length_c   1.000
_cell.angle_alpha   90.00
_cell.angle_beta   90.00
_cell.angle_gamma   90.00
#
_symmetry.space_group_name_H-M   'P 1'
#
loop_
_entity.id
_entity.type
_entity.pdbx_description
1 polymer ?
#
loop_
_entity_poly.entity_id
_entity_poly.type
_entity_poly.pdbx_seq_one_letter_code
_entity_poly.pdbx_strand_id
1 'polypeptide(L)'
;GLAVAVGGIVGILAWTWDHRGNHVYALSLPISRSRYSLHKMAAGGLVLLVPVLALGLGAFTAVQAADIPDTLRAYPVALTVRFLFAAGVIYAMLFALASATMRTVVWLGIVGILVLLAAGPLLNQFAGSGGPGSAGVRPGVQLFDVLTDWPSPFSVLNANWALIDV
;
A
#
# COMPACT_ATOMS: atom_id res chain seq x y z
N GLY A 1 7.83 -2.45 -5.61
CA GLY A 1 8.90 -2.36 -4.57
C GLY A 1 8.95 -1.03 -3.80
N LEU A 2 9.27 0.08 -4.47
CA LEU A 2 9.58 1.38 -3.83
C LEU A 2 8.39 2.03 -3.09
N ALA A 3 7.19 2.05 -3.68
CA ALA A 3 6.01 2.65 -3.04
C ALA A 3 5.68 2.01 -1.69
N VAL A 4 5.85 0.69 -1.59
CA VAL A 4 5.64 -0.06 -0.34
C VAL A 4 6.66 0.38 0.71
N ALA A 5 7.94 0.46 0.34
CA ALA A 5 8.99 0.90 1.25
C ALA A 5 8.76 2.34 1.74
N VAL A 6 8.50 3.27 0.81
CA VAL A 6 8.26 4.69 1.15
C VAL A 6 7.01 4.85 2.00
N GLY A 7 5.88 4.30 1.56
CA GLY A 7 4.62 4.35 2.31
C GLY A 7 4.76 3.72 3.69
N GLY A 8 5.46 2.59 3.79
CA GLY A 8 5.62 1.89 5.06
C GLY A 8 6.57 2.56 6.03
N ILE A 9 7.71 3.08 5.57
CA ILE A 9 8.63 3.85 6.40
C ILE A 9 7.90 5.07 6.97
N VAL A 10 7.21 5.85 6.12
CA VAL A 10 6.49 7.04 6.57
C VAL A 10 5.35 6.66 7.52
N GLY A 11 4.61 5.58 7.22
CA GLY A 11 3.48 5.11 8.03
C GLY A 11 3.90 4.70 9.44
N ILE A 12 4.98 3.92 9.55
CA ILE A 12 5.53 3.47 10.84
C ILE A 12 6.13 4.66 11.61
N LEU A 13 6.96 5.46 10.96
CA LEU A 13 7.67 6.57 11.62
C LEU A 13 6.74 7.68 12.08
N ALA A 14 5.61 7.91 11.41
CA ALA A 14 4.61 8.89 11.81
C ALA A 14 4.06 8.65 13.23
N TRP A 15 4.08 7.39 13.70
CA TRP A 15 3.57 7.02 15.04
C TRP A 15 4.64 6.52 16.02
N THR A 16 5.81 6.07 15.54
CA THR A 16 6.85 5.46 16.39
C THR A 16 7.35 6.38 17.50
N TRP A 17 7.42 7.68 17.26
CA TRP A 17 7.88 8.66 18.26
C TRP A 17 6.94 8.76 19.46
N ASP A 18 5.65 8.50 19.27
CA ASP A 18 4.64 8.56 20.34
C ASP A 18 4.79 7.38 21.31
N HIS A 19 5.13 6.20 20.78
CA HIS A 19 5.45 5.02 21.59
C HIS A 19 6.72 5.23 22.42
N ARG A 20 7.75 5.85 21.83
CA ARG A 20 9.00 6.16 22.56
C ARG A 20 8.78 7.18 23.69
N GLY A 21 7.83 8.09 23.52
CA GLY A 21 7.46 9.10 24.53
C GLY A 21 6.44 8.63 25.56
N ASN A 22 6.13 7.33 25.65
CA ASN A 22 5.11 6.76 26.54
C ASN A 22 3.75 7.49 26.49
N HIS A 23 3.38 8.06 25.33
CA HIS A 23 2.14 8.81 25.12
C HIS A 23 1.93 10.04 26.07
N VAL A 24 2.99 10.54 26.72
CA VAL A 24 2.88 11.65 27.69
C VAL A 24 2.35 12.93 27.03
N TYR A 25 2.75 13.19 25.77
CA TYR A 25 2.27 14.33 24.99
C TYR A 25 0.81 14.18 24.55
N ALA A 26 0.34 12.96 24.29
CA ALA A 26 -1.05 12.73 23.90
C ALA A 26 -2.02 12.92 25.08
N LEU A 27 -1.58 12.63 26.30
CA LEU A 27 -2.41 12.76 27.52
C LEU A 27 -2.45 14.17 28.11
N SER A 28 -1.48 15.03 27.76
CA SER A 28 -1.41 16.41 28.25
C SER A 28 -2.13 17.41 27.35
N LEU A 29 -2.42 17.05 26.09
CA LEU A 29 -3.16 17.92 25.18
C LEU A 29 -4.67 17.84 25.46
N PRO A 30 -5.39 18.98 25.47
CA PRO A 30 -6.84 19.02 25.66
C PRO A 30 -7.59 18.64 24.37
N ILE A 31 -7.20 17.53 23.73
CA ILE A 31 -7.80 17.03 22.49
C ILE A 31 -8.15 15.55 22.64
N SER A 32 -9.20 15.11 21.94
CA SER A 32 -9.54 13.69 21.91
C SER A 32 -8.47 12.87 21.18
N ARG A 33 -8.29 11.61 21.59
CA ARG A 33 -7.34 10.68 20.96
C ARG A 33 -7.58 10.49 19.45
N SER A 34 -8.85 10.53 19.01
CA SER A 34 -9.23 10.44 17.60
C SER A 34 -8.79 11.66 16.79
N ARG A 35 -8.94 12.86 17.35
CA ARG A 35 -8.45 14.09 16.70
C ARG A 35 -6.93 14.08 16.65
N TYR A 36 -6.26 13.71 17.73
CA TYR A 36 -4.81 13.57 17.75
C TYR A 36 -4.30 12.60 16.67
N SER A 37 -4.93 11.43 16.55
CA SER A 37 -4.54 10.46 15.53
C SER A 37 -4.74 10.97 14.10
N LEU A 38 -5.84 11.69 13.86
CA LEU A 38 -6.11 12.30 12.55
C LEU A 38 -5.07 13.37 12.20
N HIS A 39 -4.64 14.20 13.16
CA HIS A 39 -3.58 15.19 12.93
C HIS A 39 -2.24 14.53 12.61
N LYS A 40 -1.89 13.45 13.32
CA LYS A 40 -0.68 12.66 13.03
C LYS A 40 -0.74 11.99 11.65
N MET A 41 -1.90 11.47 11.28
CA MET A 41 -2.13 10.89 9.95
C MET A 41 -1.99 11.96 8.85
N ALA A 42 -2.58 13.14 9.06
CA ALA A 42 -2.44 14.23 8.11
C ALA A 42 -0.99 14.71 7.97
N ALA A 43 -0.28 14.88 9.09
CA ALA A 43 1.13 15.28 9.10
C ALA A 43 2.03 14.25 8.40
N GLY A 44 1.84 12.96 8.68
CA GLY A 44 2.57 11.89 7.98
C GLY A 44 2.21 11.82 6.50
N GLY A 45 0.94 12.02 6.14
CA GLY A 45 0.50 12.13 4.75
C GLY A 45 1.15 13.30 4.01
N LEU A 46 1.32 14.46 4.65
CA LEU A 46 2.06 15.58 4.07
C LEU A 46 3.54 15.26 3.85
N VAL A 47 4.18 14.56 4.80
CA VAL A 47 5.56 14.08 4.64
C VAL A 47 5.67 13.08 3.47
N LEU A 48 4.66 12.23 3.27
CA LEU A 48 4.60 11.29 2.16
C LEU A 48 4.58 12.00 0.79
N LEU A 49 4.05 13.22 0.69
CA LEU A 49 4.05 13.97 -0.56
C LEU A 49 5.47 14.32 -1.03
N VAL A 50 6.44 14.46 -0.13
CA VAL A 50 7.83 14.79 -0.50
C VAL A 50 8.44 13.76 -1.47
N PRO A 51 8.50 12.46 -1.15
CA PRO A 51 9.02 11.45 -2.08
C PRO A 51 8.13 11.27 -3.33
N VAL A 52 6.81 11.49 -3.23
CA VAL A 52 5.90 11.44 -4.40
C VAL A 52 6.27 12.55 -5.40
N LEU A 53 6.45 13.78 -4.91
CA LEU A 53 6.84 14.92 -5.73
C LEU A 53 8.25 14.73 -6.30
N ALA A 54 9.19 14.21 -5.51
CA ALA A 54 10.54 13.89 -5.99
C ALA A 54 10.52 12.89 -7.16
N LEU A 55 9.71 11.83 -7.05
CA LEU A 55 9.53 10.85 -8.13
C LEU A 55 8.90 11.50 -9.36
N GLY A 56 7.84 12.30 -9.17
CA GLY A 56 7.19 12.98 -10.28
C GLY A 56 8.11 13.94 -11.01
N LEU A 57 8.82 14.80 -10.28
CA LEU A 57 9.82 15.71 -10.84
C LEU A 57 10.92 14.93 -11.57
N GLY A 58 11.45 13.86 -10.97
CA GLY A 58 12.43 12.99 -11.62
C GLY A 58 11.92 12.41 -12.94
N ALA A 59 10.70 11.87 -12.94
CA ALA A 59 10.07 11.31 -14.14
C ALA A 59 9.85 12.37 -15.23
N PHE A 60 9.40 13.58 -14.85
CA PHE A 60 9.27 14.70 -15.79
C PHE A 60 10.61 15.13 -16.38
N THR A 61 11.64 15.31 -15.55
CA THR A 61 12.97 15.68 -16.03
C THR A 61 13.56 14.61 -16.96
N ALA A 62 13.31 13.33 -16.67
CA ALA A 62 13.76 12.22 -17.50
C ALA A 62 13.07 12.19 -18.87
N VAL A 63 11.75 12.43 -18.94
CA VAL A 63 11.04 12.52 -20.23
C VAL A 63 11.54 13.69 -21.07
N GLN A 64 11.82 14.84 -20.44
CA GLN A 64 12.32 16.02 -21.17
C GLN A 64 13.77 15.86 -21.65
N ALA A 65 14.54 14.99 -21.00
CA ALA A 65 15.93 14.73 -21.37
C ALA A 65 16.08 13.67 -22.48
N ALA A 66 15.04 12.88 -22.75
CA ALA A 66 15.07 11.78 -23.70
C ALA A 66 14.20 12.06 -24.93
N ASP A 67 14.64 11.63 -26.11
CA ASP A 67 13.85 11.69 -27.35
C ASP A 67 12.79 10.59 -27.36
N ILE A 68 11.65 10.87 -26.69
CA ILE A 68 10.54 9.93 -26.54
C ILE A 68 9.34 10.40 -27.39
N PRO A 69 8.63 9.48 -28.10
CA PRO A 69 7.39 9.79 -28.81
C PRO A 69 6.34 10.49 -27.94
N ASP A 70 5.56 11.39 -28.55
CA ASP A 70 4.54 12.20 -27.85
C ASP A 70 3.51 11.38 -27.07
N THR A 71 3.19 10.18 -27.55
CA THR A 71 2.23 9.27 -26.92
C THR A 71 2.68 8.78 -25.53
N LEU A 72 3.99 8.77 -25.26
CA LEU A 72 4.56 8.33 -23.97
C LEU A 72 4.83 9.51 -23.01
N ARG A 73 4.64 10.76 -23.44
CA ARG A 73 4.86 11.94 -22.58
C ARG A 73 3.82 12.10 -21.47
N ALA A 74 2.67 11.44 -21.56
CA ALA A 74 1.68 11.38 -20.48
C ALA A 74 2.06 10.40 -19.35
N TYR A 75 3.04 9.52 -19.59
CA TYR A 75 3.40 8.45 -18.67
C TYR A 75 3.91 8.92 -17.29
N PRO A 76 4.71 10.01 -17.15
CA PRO A 76 5.15 10.51 -15.85
C PRO A 76 4.00 10.85 -14.90
N VAL A 77 2.93 11.46 -15.42
CA VAL A 77 1.75 11.81 -14.62
C VAL A 77 1.07 10.54 -14.12
N ALA A 78 0.80 9.60 -15.02
CA ALA A 78 0.17 8.33 -14.67
C ALA A 78 1.00 7.54 -13.65
N LEU A 79 2.33 7.49 -13.83
CA LEU A 79 3.26 6.84 -12.90
C LEU A 79 3.21 7.48 -11.50
N THR A 80 3.26 8.81 -11.44
CA THR A 80 3.24 9.57 -10.18
C THR A 80 1.93 9.36 -9.42
N VAL A 81 0.79 9.40 -10.14
CA VAL A 81 -0.53 9.18 -9.53
C VAL A 81 -0.64 7.75 -8.99
N ARG A 82 -0.21 6.74 -9.76
CA ARG A 82 -0.17 5.34 -9.30
C ARG A 82 0.72 5.17 -8.08
N PHE A 83 1.88 5.83 -8.07
CA PHE A 83 2.80 5.82 -6.94
C PHE A 83 2.17 6.42 -5.69
N LEU A 84 1.51 7.58 -5.83
CA LEU A 84 0.80 8.24 -4.72
C LEU A 84 -0.28 7.33 -4.13
N PHE A 85 -1.09 6.68 -4.96
CA PHE A 85 -2.13 5.77 -4.47
C PHE A 85 -1.53 4.55 -3.77
N ALA A 86 -0.54 3.89 -4.37
CA ALA A 86 0.09 2.72 -3.77
C ALA A 86 0.79 3.05 -2.44
N ALA A 87 1.61 4.10 -2.43
CA ALA A 87 2.31 4.55 -1.23
C ALA A 87 1.31 5.03 -0.16
N GLY A 88 0.24 5.73 -0.56
CA GLY A 88 -0.82 6.22 0.32
C GLY A 88 -1.62 5.09 0.99
N VAL A 89 -1.97 4.03 0.25
CA VAL A 89 -2.65 2.85 0.81
C VAL A 89 -1.76 2.15 1.83
N ILE A 90 -0.49 1.90 1.48
CA ILE A 90 0.46 1.26 2.39
C ILE A 90 0.72 2.13 3.62
N TYR A 91 0.87 3.44 3.43
CA TYR A 91 0.98 4.43 4.50
C TYR A 91 -0.20 4.35 5.46
N ALA A 92 -1.43 4.42 4.95
CA ALA A 92 -2.64 4.40 5.78
C ALA A 92 -2.77 3.08 6.54
N MET A 93 -2.48 1.95 5.89
CA MET A 93 -2.54 0.63 6.50
C MET A 93 -1.53 0.49 7.65
N LEU A 94 -0.27 0.86 7.42
CA LEU A 94 0.79 0.75 8.43
C LEU A 94 0.67 1.80 9.53
N PHE A 95 0.19 3.00 9.23
CA PHE A 95 -0.17 4.00 10.24
C PHE A 95 -1.31 3.51 11.13
N ALA A 96 -2.36 2.93 10.55
CA ALA A 96 -3.47 2.34 11.31
C ALA A 96 -2.98 1.21 12.22
N LEU A 97 -2.10 0.34 11.71
CA LEU A 97 -1.50 -0.74 12.49
C LEU A 97 -0.62 -0.18 13.63
N ALA A 98 0.19 0.83 13.36
CA ALA A 98 1.07 1.44 14.34
C ALA A 98 0.31 2.23 15.43
N SER A 99 -0.84 2.82 15.09
CA SER A 99 -1.67 3.59 16.03
C SER A 99 -2.68 2.75 16.80
N ALA A 100 -2.93 1.52 16.35
CA ALA A 100 -3.81 0.56 17.00
C ALA A 100 -3.22 0.05 18.34
N THR A 101 -4.11 -0.46 19.21
CA THR A 101 -3.65 -1.13 20.43
C THR A 101 -3.05 -2.49 20.09
N MET A 102 -2.09 -2.98 20.89
CA MET A 102 -1.51 -4.32 20.70
C MET A 102 -2.58 -5.42 20.63
N ARG A 103 -3.65 -5.30 21.44
CA ARG A 103 -4.79 -6.22 21.36
C ARG A 103 -5.46 -6.19 19.98
N THR A 104 -5.71 -5.01 19.43
CA THR A 104 -6.30 -4.86 18.09
C THR A 104 -5.39 -5.38 16.99
N VAL A 105 -4.08 -5.13 17.07
CA VAL A 105 -3.09 -5.62 16.11
C VAL A 105 -3.04 -7.15 16.10
N VAL A 106 -3.02 -7.77 17.28
CA VAL A 106 -3.04 -9.24 17.41
C VAL A 106 -4.32 -9.81 16.83
N TRP A 107 -5.49 -9.24 17.15
CA TRP A 107 -6.76 -9.72 16.58
C TRP A 107 -6.83 -9.54 15.07
N LEU A 108 -6.39 -8.40 14.54
CA LEU A 108 -6.32 -8.18 13.09
C LEU A 108 -5.37 -9.17 12.42
N GLY A 109 -4.23 -9.46 13.04
CA GLY A 109 -3.28 -10.46 12.54
C GLY A 109 -3.88 -11.86 12.51
N ILE A 110 -4.50 -12.30 13.61
CA ILE A 110 -5.15 -13.62 13.71
C ILE A 110 -6.28 -13.73 12.69
N VAL A 111 -7.20 -12.76 12.67
CA VAL A 111 -8.34 -12.75 11.73
C VAL A 111 -7.84 -12.71 10.29
N GLY A 112 -6.85 -11.86 9.98
CA GLY A 112 -6.27 -11.77 8.64
C GLY A 112 -5.65 -13.09 8.18
N ILE A 113 -4.89 -13.77 9.04
CA ILE A 113 -4.32 -15.09 8.76
C ILE A 113 -5.42 -16.13 8.55
N LEU A 114 -6.43 -16.16 9.43
CA LEU A 114 -7.55 -17.10 9.31
C LEU A 114 -8.32 -16.88 8.00
N VAL A 115 -8.58 -15.63 7.61
CA VAL A 115 -9.23 -15.29 6.35
C VAL A 115 -8.38 -15.75 5.17
N LEU A 116 -7.07 -15.49 5.17
CA LEU A 116 -6.17 -15.95 4.10
C LEU A 116 -6.14 -17.48 3.99
N LEU A 117 -6.07 -18.19 5.11
CA LEU A 117 -6.06 -19.65 5.16
C LEU A 117 -7.41 -20.26 4.76
N ALA A 118 -8.53 -19.62 5.10
CA ALA A 118 -9.87 -20.09 4.77
C ALA A 118 -10.30 -19.73 3.34
N ALA A 119 -9.82 -18.62 2.80
CA ALA A 119 -10.20 -18.14 1.47
C ALA A 119 -9.86 -19.16 0.38
N GLY A 120 -8.65 -19.74 0.40
CA GLY A 120 -8.22 -20.73 -0.60
C GLY A 120 -9.16 -21.95 -0.68
N PRO A 121 -9.38 -22.71 0.41
CA PRO A 121 -10.28 -23.84 0.43
C PRO A 121 -11.74 -23.49 0.08
N LEU A 122 -12.25 -22.34 0.57
CA LEU A 122 -13.62 -21.90 0.25
C LEU A 122 -13.77 -21.60 -1.23
N LEU A 123 -12.83 -20.86 -1.83
CA LEU A 123 -12.81 -20.58 -3.27
C LEU A 123 -12.68 -21.86 -4.10
N ASN A 124 -11.89 -22.84 -3.64
CA ASN A 124 -11.80 -24.15 -4.29
C ASN A 124 -13.11 -24.94 -4.24
N GLN A 125 -13.86 -24.84 -3.14
CA GLN A 125 -15.18 -25.49 -3.03
C GLN A 125 -16.22 -24.85 -3.96
N PHE A 126 -16.20 -23.52 -4.10
CA PHE A 126 -17.06 -22.83 -5.06
C PHE A 126 -16.66 -23.12 -6.53
N ALA A 127 -15.35 -23.11 -6.84
CA ALA A 127 -14.84 -23.37 -8.19
C ALA A 127 -14.92 -24.86 -8.62
N GLY A 128 -14.83 -25.80 -7.67
CA GLY A 128 -14.91 -27.24 -7.91
C GLY A 128 -16.31 -27.77 -8.24
N SER A 129 -17.34 -26.92 -8.22
CA SER A 129 -18.70 -27.26 -8.68
C SER A 129 -18.82 -27.33 -10.21
N GLY A 130 -17.78 -26.92 -10.96
CA GLY A 130 -17.72 -26.98 -12.41
C GLY A 130 -16.96 -28.19 -12.96
N GLY A 131 -17.68 -29.29 -13.21
CA GLY A 131 -17.39 -30.35 -14.21
C GLY A 131 -16.06 -31.14 -14.19
N PRO A 132 -15.98 -32.30 -14.88
CA PRO A 132 -14.88 -33.27 -14.80
C PRO A 132 -13.59 -32.87 -15.56
N GLY A 133 -13.16 -31.61 -15.48
CA GLY A 133 -11.98 -31.09 -16.18
C GLY A 133 -11.06 -30.16 -15.36
N SER A 134 -11.34 -29.97 -14.06
CA SER A 134 -10.69 -28.97 -13.20
C SER A 134 -9.47 -29.48 -12.43
N ALA A 135 -8.88 -30.61 -12.84
CA ALA A 135 -7.68 -31.19 -12.23
C ALA A 135 -6.43 -30.35 -12.56
N GLY A 136 -6.20 -29.27 -11.82
CA GLY A 136 -5.00 -28.44 -11.94
C GLY A 136 -5.19 -26.97 -11.55
N VAL A 137 -6.43 -26.51 -11.41
CA VAL A 137 -6.73 -25.14 -11.01
C VAL A 137 -6.47 -25.05 -9.50
N ARG A 138 -5.53 -24.20 -9.09
CA ARG A 138 -5.36 -23.77 -7.69
C ARG A 138 -5.94 -22.36 -7.54
N PRO A 139 -7.27 -22.20 -7.36
CA PRO A 139 -7.93 -20.91 -7.24
C PRO A 139 -7.29 -19.94 -6.25
N GLY A 140 -6.73 -20.44 -5.14
CA GLY A 140 -6.03 -19.59 -4.17
C GLY A 140 -4.75 -18.92 -4.73
N VAL A 141 -3.98 -19.64 -5.56
CA VAL A 141 -2.79 -19.07 -6.23
C VAL A 141 -3.22 -18.17 -7.38
N GLN A 142 -4.21 -18.60 -8.16
CA GLN A 142 -4.76 -17.80 -9.25
C GLN A 142 -5.45 -16.52 -8.77
N LEU A 143 -6.08 -16.49 -7.60
CA LEU A 143 -6.66 -15.27 -7.06
C LEU A 143 -5.57 -14.27 -6.66
N PHE A 144 -4.48 -14.74 -6.05
CA PHE A 144 -3.35 -13.88 -5.75
C PHE A 144 -2.77 -13.30 -7.04
N ASP A 145 -2.48 -14.15 -8.02
CA ASP A 145 -1.96 -13.73 -9.32
C ASP A 145 -2.94 -12.78 -10.04
N VAL A 146 -4.25 -13.05 -10.03
CA VAL A 146 -5.27 -12.14 -10.60
C VAL A 146 -5.35 -10.81 -9.84
N LEU A 147 -5.06 -10.80 -8.54
CA LEU A 147 -5.06 -9.57 -7.74
C LEU A 147 -3.76 -8.78 -7.86
N THR A 148 -2.64 -9.43 -8.22
CA THR A 148 -1.30 -8.82 -8.26
C THR A 148 -0.68 -8.69 -9.64
N ASP A 149 -1.16 -9.40 -10.66
CA ASP A 149 -0.65 -9.31 -12.03
C ASP A 149 -1.47 -8.33 -12.85
N TRP A 150 -0.84 -7.64 -13.79
CA TRP A 150 -1.53 -6.67 -14.63
C TRP A 150 -2.59 -7.37 -15.52
N PRO A 151 -3.83 -6.84 -15.64
CA PRO A 151 -4.34 -5.56 -15.16
C PRO A 151 -5.15 -5.66 -13.85
N SER A 152 -4.47 -5.76 -12.70
CA SER A 152 -5.12 -5.83 -11.39
C SER A 152 -4.91 -4.55 -10.55
N PRO A 153 -5.80 -4.29 -9.56
CA PRO A 153 -5.68 -3.11 -8.71
C PRO A 153 -4.45 -3.14 -7.80
N PHE A 154 -3.93 -4.31 -7.41
CA PHE A 154 -2.74 -4.41 -6.56
C PHE A 154 -1.44 -4.64 -7.33
N SER A 155 -1.49 -4.80 -8.66
CA SER A 155 -0.27 -4.83 -9.50
C SER A 155 0.65 -3.63 -9.28
N VAL A 156 0.08 -2.49 -8.89
CA VAL A 156 0.81 -1.27 -8.55
C VAL A 156 1.79 -1.48 -7.38
N LEU A 157 1.52 -2.40 -6.44
CA LEU A 157 2.43 -2.67 -5.32
C LEU A 157 3.72 -3.37 -5.77
N ASN A 158 3.59 -4.26 -6.76
CA ASN A 158 4.68 -5.03 -7.36
C ASN A 158 5.34 -4.33 -8.56
N ALA A 159 4.80 -3.19 -9.01
CA ALA A 159 5.33 -2.46 -10.15
C ALA A 159 6.80 -2.02 -9.96
N ASN A 160 7.52 -2.05 -11.08
CA ASN A 160 8.79 -1.37 -11.25
C ASN A 160 8.51 0.13 -11.42
N TRP A 161 9.07 0.93 -10.52
CA TRP A 161 8.88 2.38 -10.49
C TRP A 161 9.91 3.09 -11.39
N ALA A 162 10.14 2.51 -12.57
CA ALA A 162 11.02 3.03 -13.60
C ALA A 162 10.17 3.63 -14.73
N LEU A 163 10.66 4.71 -15.33
CA LEU A 163 10.00 5.34 -16.48
C LEU A 163 10.07 4.44 -17.73
N ILE A 164 11.19 3.72 -17.88
CA ILE A 164 11.44 2.73 -18.93
C ILE A 164 11.89 1.46 -18.22
N ASP A 165 11.13 0.39 -18.39
CA ASP A 165 11.49 -0.96 -17.94
C ASP A 165 11.88 -1.74 -19.20
N VAL A 166 13.10 -2.29 -19.22
CA VAL A 166 13.67 -3.00 -20.40
C VAL A 166 13.35 -4.47 -20.31
#